data_AF-A0AAX2ICV4-F1
#
_entry.id   AF-A0AAX2ICV4-F1
#
_cell.length_a   1.000
_cell.length_b   1.000
_cell.length_c   1.000
_cell.angle_alpha   90.00
_cell.angle_beta   90.00
_cell.angle_gamma   90.00
#
_symmetry.space_group_name_H-M   'P 1'
#
loop_
_entity.id
_entity.type
_entity.pdbx_description
1 polymer ?
#
loop_
_entity_poly.entity_id
_entity_poly.type
_entity_poly.pdbx_seq_one_letter_code
_entity_poly.pdbx_strand_id
1 'polypeptide(L)'
;MKKDLFFPAILVGMLFAALYIYLVAEFATGLYTEAWFLFLPIPLILGIWTFYAICCKHKISSLIAIGCTIAFFAWIMDELDVSFSKLRAEKTLPIVYRDYKDLEYDISTCAEEGGNCIYEVPTNESEDLTSCFLNRRNEVVMVKEDRMSSYILKFDTLGYQQSMGIATDRDHKKTAYILDNYVINIDKNTYSTFFLNDGENFLPMTFIEASKKWTPAQQQNFFENNVKTKASCFKIVKGEQNKVFFLKDDKWQYFYTDIESASFGKDTLKTQYNYPELFDEKRFPKQEKSLTRNYIRPQYVQTYRDNFGYTTILYYHIVKPSLTYHLKTRFKTVKSQEELRSLPTYYFKNDTETIETFGWISLYSHKHLQYQLLRIGNQTYRIGN
;
A
#
# COMPACT_ATOMS: atom_id res chain seq x y z
N MET A 1 49.88 40.35 28.67
CA MET A 1 48.85 40.50 27.64
C MET A 1 47.89 39.30 27.70
N LYS A 2 46.68 39.47 28.25
CA LYS A 2 45.59 38.56 27.87
C LYS A 2 45.35 38.82 26.39
N LYS A 3 45.64 37.87 25.51
CA LYS A 3 45.27 37.97 24.09
C LYS A 3 43.76 38.23 24.05
N ASP A 4 43.30 39.15 23.21
CA ASP A 4 41.87 39.35 22.96
C ASP A 4 41.28 38.07 22.34
N LEU A 5 40.84 37.17 23.22
CA LEU A 5 40.21 35.90 22.87
C LEU A 5 38.76 36.09 22.45
N PHE A 6 38.21 37.30 22.59
CA PHE A 6 36.82 37.63 22.27
C PHE A 6 36.51 37.50 20.79
N PHE A 7 37.31 38.11 19.93
CA PHE A 7 37.08 38.04 18.48
C PHE A 7 37.17 36.60 17.94
N PRO A 8 38.19 35.79 18.30
CA PRO A 8 38.22 34.36 17.97
C PRO A 8 37.04 33.55 18.54
N ALA A 9 36.56 33.85 19.75
CA ALA A 9 35.42 33.16 20.35
C ALA A 9 34.13 33.39 19.56
N ILE A 10 33.89 34.63 19.14
CA ILE A 10 32.74 34.98 18.31
C ILE A 10 32.81 34.24 16.98
N LEU A 11 33.98 34.14 16.34
CA LEU A 11 34.13 33.38 15.09
C LEU A 11 33.75 31.90 15.27
N VAL A 12 34.14 31.27 16.38
CA VAL A 12 33.73 29.88 16.67
C VAL A 12 32.22 29.79 16.92
N GLY A 13 31.64 30.74 17.64
CA GLY A 13 30.20 30.86 17.80
C GLY A 13 29.46 31.00 16.45
N MET A 14 29.95 31.87 15.57
CA MET A 14 29.39 32.04 14.22
C MET A 14 29.48 30.75 13.41
N LEU A 15 30.57 29.99 13.53
CA LEU A 15 30.74 28.71 12.84
C LEU A 15 29.71 27.67 13.32
N PHE A 16 29.43 27.61 14.62
CA PHE A 16 28.40 26.72 15.17
C PHE A 16 27.00 27.16 14.74
N ALA A 17 26.73 28.46 14.73
CA ALA A 17 25.47 29.01 14.23
C ALA A 17 25.29 28.70 12.72
N ALA A 18 26.35 28.82 11.92
CA ALA A 18 26.31 28.50 10.49
C ALA A 18 26.06 27.00 10.25
N LEU A 19 26.69 26.11 11.03
CA LEU A 19 26.42 24.67 10.98
C LEU A 19 24.96 24.36 11.34
N TYR A 20 24.42 25.02 12.37
CA TYR A 20 23.02 24.89 12.75
C TYR A 20 22.07 25.35 11.64
N ILE A 21 22.31 26.52 11.06
CA ILE A 21 21.53 27.05 9.93
C ILE A 21 21.54 26.07 8.76
N TYR A 22 22.71 25.52 8.41
CA TYR A 22 22.83 24.51 7.35
C TYR A 22 21.96 23.28 7.65
N LEU A 23 22.03 22.74 8.87
CA LEU A 23 21.22 21.58 9.25
C LEU A 23 19.72 21.85 9.15
N VAL A 24 19.26 23.00 9.66
CA VAL A 24 17.84 23.38 9.59
C VAL A 24 17.40 23.62 8.14
N ALA A 25 18.18 24.35 7.35
CA ALA A 25 17.82 24.68 5.98
C ALA A 25 17.75 23.45 5.06
N GLU A 26 18.64 22.48 5.26
CA GLU A 26 18.72 21.28 4.42
C GLU A 26 17.70 20.21 4.83
N PHE A 27 17.44 20.06 6.14
CA PHE A 27 16.70 18.89 6.66
C PHE A 27 15.35 19.21 7.31
N ALA A 28 15.05 20.45 7.68
CA ALA A 28 13.75 20.77 8.27
C ALA A 28 12.65 20.83 7.19
N THR A 29 11.68 19.93 7.27
CA THR A 29 10.52 19.89 6.37
C THR A 29 9.27 20.52 7.02
N GLY A 30 8.58 21.41 6.29
CA GLY A 30 7.22 21.86 6.61
C GLY A 30 7.07 23.24 7.29
N LEU A 31 5.88 23.50 7.85
CA LEU A 31 5.47 24.78 8.47
C LEU A 31 6.28 25.19 9.73
N TYR A 32 7.09 24.29 10.28
CA TYR A 32 7.87 24.51 11.51
C TYR A 32 9.33 24.92 11.27
N THR A 33 9.78 25.02 10.01
CA THR A 33 11.15 25.44 9.66
C THR A 33 11.49 26.81 10.24
N GLU A 34 10.53 27.74 10.32
CA GLU A 34 10.71 29.06 10.92
C GLU A 34 10.88 29.01 12.45
N ALA A 35 10.23 28.06 13.13
CA ALA A 35 10.31 27.91 14.58
C ALA A 35 11.70 27.46 15.04
N TRP A 36 12.42 26.69 14.21
CA TRP A 36 13.79 26.27 14.50
C TRP A 36 14.76 27.46 14.63
N PHE A 37 14.58 28.53 13.87
CA PHE A 37 15.45 29.71 13.97
C PHE A 37 15.36 30.43 15.33
N LEU A 38 14.34 30.16 16.16
CA LEU A 38 14.27 30.66 17.54
C LEU A 38 15.40 30.08 18.42
N PHE A 39 15.95 28.91 18.08
CA PHE A 39 17.05 28.28 18.80
C PHE A 39 18.44 28.74 18.33
N LEU A 40 18.54 29.60 17.31
CA LEU A 40 19.81 30.11 16.77
C LEU A 40 20.77 30.72 17.81
N PRO A 41 20.32 31.40 18.89
CA PRO A 41 21.23 31.92 19.91
C PRO A 41 22.01 30.83 20.66
N ILE A 42 21.46 29.61 20.75
CA ILE A 42 22.05 28.50 21.52
C ILE A 42 23.39 28.02 20.94
N PRO A 43 23.51 27.62 19.65
CA PRO A 43 24.80 27.22 19.08
C PRO A 43 25.84 28.34 19.09
N LEU A 44 25.41 29.60 18.93
CA LEU A 44 26.30 30.77 19.02
C LEU A 44 26.94 30.87 20.42
N ILE A 45 26.12 30.79 21.47
CA ILE A 45 26.58 30.85 22.87
C ILE A 45 27.45 29.63 23.20
N LEU A 46 27.07 28.43 22.76
CA LEU A 46 27.83 27.20 22.97
C LEU A 46 29.22 27.27 22.30
N GLY A 47 29.33 27.81 21.09
CA GLY A 47 30.61 27.97 20.41
C GLY A 47 31.55 28.96 21.11
N ILE A 48 31.01 30.10 21.54
CA ILE A 48 31.75 31.09 22.34
C ILE A 48 32.22 30.46 23.65
N TRP A 49 31.33 29.78 24.38
CA TRP A 49 31.64 29.17 25.67
C TRP A 49 32.68 28.04 25.55
N THR A 50 32.55 27.17 24.55
CA THR A 50 33.49 26.08 24.28
C THR A 50 34.89 26.62 23.98
N PHE A 51 34.99 27.65 23.15
CA PHE A 51 36.26 28.29 22.83
C PHE A 51 36.93 28.88 24.08
N TYR A 52 36.17 29.64 24.89
CA TYR A 52 36.68 30.21 26.13
C TYR A 52 37.14 29.14 27.13
N ALA A 53 36.35 28.08 27.31
CA ALA A 53 36.67 27.01 28.24
C ALA A 53 38.01 26.34 27.89
N ILE A 54 38.23 26.06 26.60
CA ILE A 54 39.45 25.44 26.07
C ILE A 54 40.65 26.39 26.17
N CYS A 55 40.52 27.64 25.71
CA CYS A 55 41.62 28.60 25.68
C CYS A 55 42.07 29.06 27.07
N CYS A 56 41.15 29.10 28.04
CA CYS A 56 41.46 29.42 29.43
C CYS A 56 41.97 28.21 30.24
N LYS A 57 42.18 27.05 29.59
CA LYS A 57 42.71 25.80 30.19
C LYS A 57 41.92 25.29 31.41
N HIS A 58 40.63 25.58 31.50
CA HIS A 58 39.78 25.05 32.57
C HIS A 58 39.33 23.63 32.22
N LYS A 59 40.07 22.62 32.69
CA LYS A 59 39.83 21.20 32.33
C LYS A 59 38.37 20.76 32.51
N ILE A 60 37.75 21.07 33.65
CA ILE A 60 36.36 20.67 33.97
C ILE A 60 35.36 21.44 33.09
N SER A 61 35.47 22.77 33.02
CA SER A 61 34.58 23.59 32.18
C SER A 61 34.70 23.24 30.69
N SER A 62 35.88 22.85 30.23
CA SER A 62 36.10 22.43 28.83
C SER A 62 35.35 21.13 28.53
N LEU A 63 35.45 20.14 29.43
CA LEU A 63 34.73 18.88 29.28
C LEU A 63 33.21 19.09 29.27
N ILE A 64 32.70 19.95 30.15
CA ILE A 64 31.26 20.26 30.20
C ILE A 64 30.83 20.99 28.92
N ALA A 65 31.54 22.03 28.49
CA ALA A 65 31.17 22.80 27.30
C ALA A 65 31.20 21.94 26.01
N ILE A 66 32.21 21.08 25.88
CA ILE A 66 32.29 20.09 24.79
C ILE A 66 31.12 19.11 24.87
N GLY A 67 30.83 18.56 26.05
CA GLY A 67 29.71 17.64 26.27
C GLY A 67 28.35 18.26 25.91
N CYS A 68 28.07 19.48 26.37
CA CYS A 68 26.85 20.21 26.04
C CYS A 68 26.74 20.51 24.53
N THR A 69 27.85 20.87 23.89
CA THR A 69 27.88 21.08 22.43
C THR A 69 27.55 19.80 21.67
N ILE A 70 28.18 18.68 22.04
CA ILE A 70 27.91 17.37 21.42
C ILE A 70 26.46 16.97 21.65
N ALA A 71 25.95 17.10 22.88
CA ALA A 71 24.58 16.76 23.22
C ALA A 71 23.56 17.62 22.45
N PHE A 72 23.80 18.92 22.30
CA PHE A 72 22.94 19.83 21.54
C PHE A 72 22.89 19.43 20.06
N PHE A 73 24.03 19.26 19.40
CA PHE A 73 24.04 18.87 17.99
C PHE A 73 23.54 17.45 17.78
N ALA A 74 23.77 16.53 18.72
CA ALA A 74 23.18 15.19 18.67
C ALA A 74 21.65 15.25 18.75
N TRP A 75 21.10 16.07 19.64
CA TRP A 75 19.65 16.28 19.75
C TRP A 75 19.08 16.94 18.48
N ILE A 76 19.71 17.98 17.94
CA ILE A 76 19.27 18.62 16.70
C ILE A 76 19.31 17.64 15.52
N MET A 77 20.36 16.84 15.39
CA MET A 77 20.43 15.82 14.33
C MET A 77 19.37 14.74 14.49
N ASP A 78 19.00 14.38 15.72
CA ASP A 78 17.93 13.41 16.00
C ASP A 78 16.55 13.96 15.59
N GLU A 79 16.24 15.20 16.03
CA GLU A 79 14.97 15.87 15.71
C GLU A 79 14.78 16.15 14.22
N LEU A 80 15.86 16.40 13.48
CA LEU A 80 15.84 16.65 12.04
C LEU A 80 15.93 15.37 11.20
N ASP A 81 15.88 14.18 11.81
CA ASP A 81 16.10 12.87 11.15
C ASP A 81 17.40 12.80 10.32
N VAL A 82 18.45 13.47 10.82
CA VAL A 82 19.76 13.53 10.17
C VAL A 82 20.64 12.41 10.70
N SER A 83 20.86 11.42 9.84
CA SER A 83 21.88 10.39 10.06
C SER A 83 23.11 10.62 9.19
N PHE A 84 24.29 10.66 9.80
CA PHE A 84 25.57 10.67 9.05
C PHE A 84 25.70 9.50 8.08
N SER A 85 25.11 8.35 8.41
CA SER A 85 25.19 7.19 7.52
C SER A 85 24.23 7.33 6.33
N LYS A 86 23.06 7.96 6.50
CA LYS A 86 22.14 8.35 5.43
C LYS A 86 22.80 9.37 4.49
N LEU A 87 23.37 10.45 5.04
CA LEU A 87 24.11 11.45 4.26
C LEU A 87 25.30 10.87 3.50
N ARG A 88 26.06 9.99 4.14
CA ARG A 88 27.15 9.28 3.48
C ARG A 88 26.61 8.40 2.36
N ALA A 89 25.54 7.65 2.61
CA ALA A 89 24.91 6.80 1.62
C ALA A 89 24.47 7.60 0.39
N GLU A 90 23.72 8.69 0.57
CA GLU A 90 23.31 9.59 -0.51
C GLU A 90 24.50 10.13 -1.32
N LYS A 91 25.56 10.61 -0.64
CA LYS A 91 26.76 11.14 -1.31
C LYS A 91 27.54 10.06 -2.08
N THR A 92 27.59 8.85 -1.53
CA THR A 92 28.29 7.69 -2.13
C THR A 92 27.45 6.94 -3.16
N LEU A 93 26.17 7.30 -3.34
CA LEU A 93 25.30 6.69 -4.33
C LEU A 93 25.90 6.90 -5.72
N PRO A 94 26.17 5.81 -6.48
CA PRO A 94 26.66 5.93 -7.84
C PRO A 94 25.72 6.78 -8.70
N ILE A 95 26.30 7.61 -9.56
CA ILE A 95 25.57 8.63 -10.36
C ILE A 95 24.39 7.99 -11.11
N VAL A 96 24.58 6.79 -11.64
CA VAL A 96 23.56 6.06 -12.42
C VAL A 96 22.27 5.75 -11.65
N TYR A 97 22.28 5.80 -10.32
CA TYR A 97 21.10 5.47 -9.47
C TYR A 97 20.41 6.69 -8.87
N ARG A 98 20.95 7.90 -9.06
CA ARG A 98 20.43 9.12 -8.40
C ARG A 98 19.04 9.51 -8.86
N ASP A 99 18.75 9.27 -10.14
CA ASP A 99 17.50 9.69 -10.79
C ASP A 99 16.39 8.62 -10.72
N TYR A 100 16.64 7.50 -10.03
CA TYR A 100 15.63 6.45 -9.87
C TYR A 100 14.45 6.99 -9.05
N LYS A 101 13.24 6.66 -9.53
CA LYS A 101 11.98 7.16 -8.99
C LYS A 101 11.46 6.31 -7.85
N ASP A 102 10.99 6.95 -6.79
CA ASP A 102 10.34 6.27 -5.68
C ASP A 102 8.84 6.28 -5.91
N LEU A 103 8.27 5.12 -6.18
CA LEU A 103 6.83 5.03 -6.41
C LEU A 103 6.02 5.34 -5.15
N GLU A 104 6.55 5.31 -3.93
CA GLU A 104 5.76 5.64 -2.72
C GLU A 104 5.58 7.17 -2.55
N TYR A 105 6.57 7.97 -2.96
CA TYR A 105 6.59 9.42 -2.74
C TYR A 105 6.38 10.25 -4.01
N ASP A 106 6.72 9.72 -5.18
CA ASP A 106 6.68 10.46 -6.45
C ASP A 106 5.31 10.36 -7.18
N ILE A 107 4.27 9.72 -6.60
CA ILE A 107 2.95 9.45 -7.25
C ILE A 107 2.19 10.72 -7.65
N SER A 108 2.52 11.88 -7.07
CA SER A 108 1.96 13.16 -7.55
C SER A 108 2.31 13.46 -9.02
N THR A 109 3.35 12.80 -9.54
CA THR A 109 3.81 12.88 -10.93
C THR A 109 4.22 11.48 -11.37
N CYS A 110 3.32 10.78 -12.07
CA CYS A 110 3.59 9.55 -12.82
C CYS A 110 5.08 9.36 -13.17
N ALA A 111 5.68 8.23 -12.81
CA ALA A 111 7.02 7.89 -13.28
C ALA A 111 6.96 7.75 -14.81
N GLU A 112 7.31 8.84 -15.50
CA GLU A 112 7.26 8.96 -16.94
C GLU A 112 8.60 8.59 -17.55
N GLU A 113 8.58 7.57 -18.40
CA GLU A 113 9.69 7.29 -19.29
C GLU A 113 9.16 7.13 -20.72
N GLY A 114 9.72 7.90 -21.65
CA GLY A 114 9.31 7.86 -23.05
C GLY A 114 7.82 8.17 -23.30
N GLY A 115 7.17 8.94 -22.41
CA GLY A 115 5.74 9.27 -22.49
C GLY A 115 4.80 8.21 -21.90
N ASN A 116 5.32 7.15 -21.27
CA ASN A 116 4.53 6.12 -20.60
C ASN A 116 4.58 6.29 -19.09
N CYS A 117 3.42 6.25 -18.44
CA CYS A 117 3.26 6.46 -17.00
C CYS A 117 2.99 5.14 -16.26
N ILE A 118 3.59 4.98 -15.08
CA ILE A 118 3.06 4.08 -14.05
C ILE A 118 1.96 4.83 -13.31
N TYR A 119 0.76 4.26 -13.30
CA TYR A 119 -0.35 4.80 -12.54
C TYR A 119 -0.50 3.99 -11.25
N GLU A 120 -0.44 4.65 -10.10
CA GLU A 120 -0.98 4.03 -8.90
C GLU A 120 -2.46 3.74 -9.15
N VAL A 121 -2.88 2.51 -8.86
CA VAL A 121 -4.31 2.23 -8.87
C VAL A 121 -4.85 2.90 -7.62
N PRO A 122 -5.72 3.92 -7.72
CA PRO A 122 -6.07 4.75 -6.57
C PRO A 122 -6.57 3.88 -5.42
N THR A 123 -5.72 3.79 -4.39
CA THR A 123 -6.02 3.20 -3.11
C THR A 123 -5.91 4.33 -2.10
N ASN A 124 -7.03 4.92 -1.66
CA ASN A 124 -6.92 6.04 -0.70
C ASN A 124 -6.00 5.62 0.45
N GLU A 125 -5.04 6.48 0.75
CA GLU A 125 -3.74 6.24 1.41
C GLU A 125 -3.79 5.69 2.85
N SER A 126 -4.93 5.23 3.36
CA SER A 126 -5.05 4.80 4.75
C SER A 126 -5.44 3.35 4.98
N GLU A 127 -5.90 2.57 3.99
CA GLU A 127 -6.49 1.26 4.27
C GLU A 127 -6.30 0.22 3.16
N ASP A 128 -5.99 -1.02 3.58
CA ASP A 128 -5.63 -2.18 2.75
C ASP A 128 -6.67 -2.50 1.65
N LEU A 129 -6.19 -2.83 0.45
CA LEU A 129 -6.99 -3.49 -0.59
C LEU A 129 -7.59 -4.77 -0.01
N THR A 130 -8.91 -4.86 0.07
CA THR A 130 -9.58 -6.02 0.66
C THR A 130 -9.59 -7.20 -0.31
N SER A 131 -9.64 -6.95 -1.62
CA SER A 131 -9.49 -8.00 -2.65
C SER A 131 -9.14 -7.42 -4.02
N CYS A 132 -8.37 -8.18 -4.81
CA CYS A 132 -8.04 -7.88 -6.20
C CYS A 132 -8.15 -9.17 -7.03
N PHE A 133 -9.00 -9.21 -8.05
CA PHE A 133 -9.31 -10.43 -8.81
C PHE A 133 -9.73 -10.13 -10.26
N LEU A 134 -9.81 -11.14 -11.11
CA LEU A 134 -10.41 -11.03 -12.45
C LEU A 134 -11.86 -11.49 -12.46
N ASN A 135 -12.75 -10.75 -13.09
CA ASN A 135 -14.12 -11.22 -13.35
C ASN A 135 -14.19 -12.15 -14.58
N ARG A 136 -15.38 -12.67 -14.93
CA ARG A 136 -15.55 -13.56 -16.11
C ARG A 136 -15.19 -12.90 -17.45
N ARG A 137 -15.13 -11.57 -17.52
CA ARG A 137 -14.75 -10.81 -18.72
C ARG A 137 -13.23 -10.54 -18.78
N ASN A 138 -12.45 -11.08 -17.83
CA ASN A 138 -11.02 -10.79 -17.63
C ASN A 138 -10.74 -9.31 -17.34
N GLU A 139 -11.69 -8.62 -16.71
CA GLU A 139 -11.51 -7.26 -16.21
C GLU A 139 -10.95 -7.35 -14.79
N VAL A 140 -9.99 -6.49 -14.46
CA VAL A 140 -9.42 -6.43 -13.11
C VAL A 140 -10.40 -5.70 -12.21
N VAL A 141 -10.83 -6.36 -11.15
CA VAL A 141 -11.70 -5.80 -10.11
C VAL A 141 -10.88 -5.63 -8.84
N MET A 142 -10.94 -4.44 -8.27
CA MET A 142 -10.38 -4.12 -6.95
C MET A 142 -11.50 -3.65 -6.05
N VAL A 143 -11.60 -4.26 -4.88
CA VAL A 143 -12.60 -3.88 -3.88
C VAL A 143 -11.86 -3.31 -2.70
N LYS A 144 -12.20 -2.06 -2.38
CA LYS A 144 -11.81 -1.45 -1.12
C LYS A 144 -13.00 -1.45 -0.19
N GLU A 145 -12.80 -2.01 1.00
CA GLU A 145 -13.74 -1.93 2.09
C GLU A 145 -13.12 -1.07 3.20
N ASP A 146 -13.63 0.15 3.37
CA ASP A 146 -13.34 1.01 4.53
C ASP A 146 -14.54 0.94 5.50
N ARG A 147 -14.30 1.25 6.78
CA ARG A 147 -15.32 1.44 7.81
C ARG A 147 -16.44 2.40 7.37
N MET A 148 -16.14 3.40 6.55
CA MET A 148 -17.09 4.47 6.19
C MET A 148 -17.72 4.32 4.80
N SER A 149 -17.01 3.68 3.86
CA SER A 149 -17.46 3.47 2.48
C SER A 149 -16.79 2.25 1.88
N SER A 150 -17.44 1.56 0.96
CA SER A 150 -16.75 0.59 0.12
C SER A 150 -16.83 1.05 -1.32
N TYR A 151 -15.75 0.88 -2.08
CA TYR A 151 -15.72 1.20 -3.49
C TYR A 151 -15.23 0.00 -4.30
N ILE A 152 -15.74 -0.09 -5.51
CA ILE A 152 -15.30 -1.06 -6.50
C ILE A 152 -14.61 -0.25 -7.60
N LEU A 153 -13.35 -0.55 -7.86
CA LEU A 153 -12.67 -0.14 -9.08
C LEU A 153 -12.65 -1.32 -10.03
N LYS A 154 -12.90 -1.03 -11.30
CA LYS A 154 -12.84 -2.03 -12.37
C LYS A 154 -12.02 -1.46 -13.51
N PHE A 155 -11.12 -2.26 -14.04
CA PHE A 155 -10.32 -1.93 -15.21
C PHE A 155 -10.63 -2.94 -16.31
N ASP A 156 -11.01 -2.45 -17.48
CA ASP A 156 -11.20 -3.32 -18.64
C ASP A 156 -9.84 -3.88 -19.13
N THR A 157 -9.86 -4.71 -20.17
CA THR A 157 -8.65 -5.34 -20.71
C THR A 157 -7.64 -4.36 -21.33
N LEU A 158 -8.06 -3.13 -21.65
CA LEU A 158 -7.22 -2.05 -22.15
C LEU A 158 -6.69 -1.16 -21.02
N GLY A 159 -7.27 -1.26 -19.83
CA GLY A 159 -6.95 -0.45 -18.66
C GLY A 159 -7.86 0.76 -18.49
N TYR A 160 -8.99 0.87 -19.17
CA TYR A 160 -9.95 1.94 -18.86
C TYR A 160 -10.63 1.67 -17.52
N GLN A 161 -10.62 2.70 -16.65
CA GLN A 161 -11.17 2.61 -15.30
C GLN A 161 -12.66 2.92 -15.28
N GLN A 162 -13.41 2.11 -14.55
CA GLN A 162 -14.77 2.37 -14.10
C GLN A 162 -14.82 2.22 -12.58
N SER A 163 -15.74 2.92 -11.93
CA SER A 163 -15.91 2.83 -10.48
C SER A 163 -17.37 2.76 -10.09
N MET A 164 -17.64 2.07 -8.98
CA MET A 164 -18.95 2.02 -8.37
C MET A 164 -18.82 2.20 -6.86
N GLY A 165 -19.57 3.16 -6.31
CA GLY A 165 -19.74 3.29 -4.87
C GLY A 165 -20.65 2.21 -4.32
N ILE A 166 -20.25 1.57 -3.23
CA ILE A 166 -21.08 0.62 -2.49
C ILE A 166 -21.76 1.38 -1.35
N ALA A 167 -23.09 1.26 -1.27
CA ALA A 167 -23.87 1.90 -0.23
C ALA A 167 -23.51 1.36 1.17
N THR A 168 -23.44 2.28 2.14
CA THR A 168 -23.44 2.00 3.58
C THR A 168 -24.75 2.52 4.20
N ASP A 169 -25.18 1.95 5.32
CA ASP A 169 -26.33 2.49 6.05
C ASP A 169 -25.95 3.77 6.82
N ARG A 170 -26.91 4.35 7.57
CA ARG A 170 -26.70 5.55 8.38
C ARG A 170 -25.71 5.35 9.54
N ASP A 171 -25.45 4.10 9.94
CA ASP A 171 -24.49 3.73 10.98
C ASP A 171 -23.14 3.29 10.37
N HIS A 172 -22.94 3.51 9.07
CA HIS A 172 -21.78 3.05 8.30
C HIS A 172 -21.60 1.52 8.26
N LYS A 173 -22.66 0.74 8.52
CA LYS A 173 -22.64 -0.70 8.29
C LYS A 173 -22.76 -0.99 6.81
N LYS A 174 -22.05 -2.03 6.38
CA LYS A 174 -22.05 -2.51 5.00
C LYS A 174 -23.41 -3.10 4.62
N THR A 175 -24.08 -2.51 3.64
CA THR A 175 -25.42 -2.94 3.18
C THR A 175 -25.39 -3.57 1.79
N ALA A 176 -24.23 -3.58 1.14
CA ALA A 176 -24.06 -4.22 -0.15
C ALA A 176 -22.82 -5.13 -0.19
N TYR A 177 -22.95 -6.20 -0.96
CA TYR A 177 -21.98 -7.29 -1.03
C TYR A 177 -21.81 -7.72 -2.48
N ILE A 178 -20.59 -8.13 -2.83
CA ILE A 178 -20.33 -8.76 -4.12
C ILE A 178 -20.60 -10.25 -3.99
N LEU A 179 -21.52 -10.75 -4.81
CA LEU A 179 -21.88 -12.15 -4.86
C LEU A 179 -21.95 -12.68 -6.28
N ASP A 180 -21.13 -13.69 -6.58
CA ASP A 180 -20.85 -14.14 -7.94
C ASP A 180 -20.51 -12.95 -8.86
N ASN A 181 -21.33 -12.65 -9.86
CA ASN A 181 -21.15 -11.54 -10.80
C ASN A 181 -22.02 -10.31 -10.51
N TYR A 182 -22.52 -10.18 -9.28
CA TYR A 182 -23.49 -9.15 -8.93
C TYR A 182 -23.05 -8.39 -7.70
N VAL A 183 -23.46 -7.13 -7.63
CA VAL A 183 -23.44 -6.36 -6.38
C VAL A 183 -24.85 -6.40 -5.81
N ILE A 184 -25.05 -7.05 -4.67
CA ILE A 184 -26.36 -7.13 -4.02
C ILE A 184 -26.44 -6.10 -2.90
N ASN A 185 -27.53 -5.33 -2.82
CA ASN A 185 -27.87 -4.46 -1.70
C ASN A 185 -29.00 -5.12 -0.88
N ILE A 186 -28.65 -5.51 0.35
CA ILE A 186 -29.50 -6.32 1.24
C ILE A 186 -30.56 -5.49 1.99
N ASP A 187 -30.34 -4.19 2.11
CA ASP A 187 -31.27 -3.27 2.77
C ASP A 187 -32.43 -2.95 1.85
N LYS A 188 -32.10 -2.59 0.60
CA LYS A 188 -33.08 -2.26 -0.44
C LYS A 188 -33.64 -3.48 -1.16
N ASN A 189 -33.11 -4.68 -0.89
CA ASN A 189 -33.42 -5.92 -1.62
C ASN A 189 -33.27 -5.73 -3.15
N THR A 190 -32.14 -5.17 -3.57
CA THR A 190 -31.85 -4.88 -4.98
C THR A 190 -30.48 -5.42 -5.38
N TYR A 191 -30.22 -5.57 -6.66
CA TYR A 191 -28.92 -6.02 -7.19
C TYR A 191 -28.51 -5.23 -8.42
N SER A 192 -27.21 -5.10 -8.65
CA SER A 192 -26.64 -4.50 -9.85
C SER A 192 -25.90 -5.55 -10.68
N THR A 193 -25.95 -5.36 -12.00
CA THR A 193 -25.27 -6.16 -13.03
C THR A 193 -23.96 -5.53 -13.49
N PHE A 194 -23.37 -4.62 -12.71
CA PHE A 194 -22.16 -3.86 -13.03
C PHE A 194 -20.99 -4.71 -13.56
N PHE A 195 -20.79 -5.93 -13.04
CA PHE A 195 -19.74 -6.82 -13.54
C PHE A 195 -20.09 -7.55 -14.85
N LEU A 196 -21.35 -7.57 -15.25
CA LEU A 196 -21.82 -8.24 -16.46
C LEU A 196 -21.90 -7.30 -17.65
N ASN A 197 -22.48 -6.11 -17.46
CA ASN A 197 -22.84 -5.20 -18.55
C ASN A 197 -22.64 -3.72 -18.21
N ASP A 198 -21.83 -3.43 -17.19
CA ASP A 198 -21.53 -2.07 -16.72
C ASP A 198 -22.79 -1.30 -16.26
N GLY A 199 -23.88 -2.03 -15.99
CA GLY A 199 -25.14 -1.46 -15.52
C GLY A 199 -25.04 -0.98 -14.07
N GLU A 200 -25.04 0.33 -13.87
CA GLU A 200 -24.99 0.94 -12.54
C GLU A 200 -26.34 0.89 -11.80
N ASN A 201 -27.43 0.66 -12.53
CA ASN A 201 -28.78 0.62 -11.96
C ASN A 201 -28.98 -0.63 -11.09
N PHE A 202 -29.61 -0.41 -9.94
CA PHE A 202 -30.02 -1.47 -9.03
C PHE A 202 -31.45 -1.94 -9.37
N LEU A 203 -31.58 -3.21 -9.70
CA LEU A 203 -32.83 -3.89 -10.02
C LEU A 203 -33.44 -4.56 -8.78
N PRO A 204 -34.76 -4.61 -8.63
CA PRO A 204 -35.40 -5.26 -7.49
C PRO A 204 -35.24 -6.79 -7.53
N MET A 205 -35.03 -7.39 -6.37
CA MET A 205 -35.07 -8.84 -6.19
C MET A 205 -36.52 -9.33 -6.05
N THR A 206 -36.77 -10.57 -6.45
CA THR A 206 -38.11 -11.18 -6.33
C THR A 206 -38.32 -11.77 -4.95
N PHE A 207 -39.28 -11.24 -4.19
CA PHE A 207 -39.68 -11.84 -2.93
C PHE A 207 -40.52 -13.12 -3.16
N ILE A 208 -40.26 -14.17 -2.37
CA ILE A 208 -41.06 -15.40 -2.42
C ILE A 208 -42.31 -15.22 -1.59
N GLU A 209 -43.40 -14.75 -2.20
CA GLU A 209 -44.66 -14.48 -1.50
C GLU A 209 -45.21 -15.66 -0.68
N ALA A 210 -45.04 -16.89 -1.19
CA ALA A 210 -45.46 -18.09 -0.47
C ALA A 210 -44.75 -18.27 0.88
N SER A 211 -43.55 -17.70 1.05
CA SER A 211 -42.76 -17.85 2.27
C SER A 211 -43.36 -17.16 3.49
N LYS A 212 -44.24 -16.17 3.30
CA LYS A 212 -44.94 -15.47 4.40
C LYS A 212 -45.74 -16.40 5.30
N LYS A 213 -46.16 -17.56 4.78
CA LYS A 213 -46.99 -18.54 5.49
C LYS A 213 -46.20 -19.79 5.91
N TRP A 214 -44.91 -19.84 5.64
CA TRP A 214 -44.11 -21.03 5.94
C TRP A 214 -43.82 -21.14 7.43
N THR A 215 -43.96 -22.35 7.97
CA THR A 215 -43.43 -22.69 9.29
C THR A 215 -41.90 -22.77 9.24
N PRO A 216 -41.20 -22.66 10.39
CA PRO A 216 -39.74 -22.82 10.42
C PRO A 216 -39.25 -24.14 9.78
N ALA A 217 -39.99 -25.25 9.96
CA ALA A 217 -39.66 -26.52 9.31
C ALA A 217 -39.76 -26.45 7.77
N GLN A 218 -40.76 -25.73 7.24
CA GLN A 218 -40.92 -25.51 5.79
C GLN A 218 -39.83 -24.60 5.23
N GLN A 219 -39.44 -23.55 5.97
CA GLN A 219 -38.32 -22.67 5.60
C GLN A 219 -37.02 -23.47 5.53
N GLN A 220 -36.73 -24.33 6.52
CA GLN A 220 -35.51 -25.16 6.54
C GLN A 220 -35.50 -26.14 5.38
N ASN A 221 -36.62 -26.83 5.14
CA ASN A 221 -36.75 -27.78 4.03
C ASN A 221 -36.54 -27.07 2.68
N PHE A 222 -37.15 -25.89 2.48
CA PHE A 222 -36.94 -25.12 1.26
C PHE A 222 -35.47 -24.70 1.09
N PHE A 223 -34.82 -24.24 2.16
CA PHE A 223 -33.41 -23.86 2.11
C PHE A 223 -32.52 -25.04 1.70
N GLU A 224 -32.61 -26.18 2.37
CA GLU A 224 -31.77 -27.36 2.07
C GLU A 224 -32.05 -27.91 0.65
N ASN A 225 -33.32 -28.01 0.25
CA ASN A 225 -33.71 -28.69 -0.99
C ASN A 225 -33.81 -27.79 -2.23
N ASN A 226 -33.74 -26.47 -2.07
CA ASN A 226 -33.81 -25.53 -3.20
C ASN A 226 -32.70 -24.50 -3.20
N VAL A 227 -32.41 -23.86 -2.07
CA VAL A 227 -31.36 -22.83 -2.03
C VAL A 227 -29.99 -23.50 -2.07
N LYS A 228 -29.67 -24.32 -1.08
CA LYS A 228 -28.34 -24.93 -0.92
C LYS A 228 -27.96 -25.85 -2.09
N THR A 229 -28.93 -26.59 -2.62
CA THR A 229 -28.71 -27.58 -3.68
C THR A 229 -28.87 -27.04 -5.10
N LYS A 230 -29.70 -26.01 -5.33
CA LYS A 230 -30.03 -25.54 -6.69
C LYS A 230 -29.62 -24.09 -6.98
N ALA A 231 -29.37 -23.25 -5.97
CA ALA A 231 -28.92 -21.89 -6.21
C ALA A 231 -27.44 -21.86 -6.60
N SER A 232 -27.09 -20.96 -7.51
CA SER A 232 -25.70 -20.72 -7.91
C SER A 232 -24.90 -20.16 -6.73
N CYS A 233 -25.49 -19.23 -6.00
CA CYS A 233 -24.95 -18.63 -4.79
C CYS A 233 -26.09 -18.14 -3.87
N PHE A 234 -25.79 -18.00 -2.58
CA PHE A 234 -26.77 -17.51 -1.60
C PHE A 234 -26.08 -16.84 -0.41
N LYS A 235 -26.70 -15.81 0.17
CA LYS A 235 -26.25 -15.12 1.38
C LYS A 235 -27.36 -15.12 2.43
N ILE A 236 -27.00 -15.44 3.67
CA ILE A 236 -27.90 -15.30 4.82
C ILE A 236 -27.47 -14.04 5.59
N VAL A 237 -28.42 -13.16 5.89
CA VAL A 237 -28.19 -11.89 6.58
C VAL A 237 -28.98 -11.88 7.88
N LYS A 238 -28.31 -11.48 8.96
CA LYS A 238 -28.92 -11.24 10.27
C LYS A 238 -29.37 -9.79 10.38
N GLY A 239 -30.55 -9.57 10.92
CA GLY A 239 -31.10 -8.25 11.20
C GLY A 239 -32.30 -8.39 12.12
N GLU A 240 -33.17 -7.37 12.14
CA GLU A 240 -34.46 -7.46 12.85
C GLU A 240 -35.29 -8.67 12.40
N GLN A 241 -35.19 -9.01 11.11
CA GLN A 241 -35.69 -10.26 10.56
C GLN A 241 -34.60 -10.86 9.67
N ASN A 242 -34.25 -12.14 9.89
CA ASN A 242 -33.22 -12.76 9.06
C ASN A 242 -33.74 -12.92 7.63
N LYS A 243 -32.84 -12.76 6.67
CA LYS A 243 -33.15 -12.89 5.24
C LYS A 243 -32.22 -13.88 4.58
N VAL A 244 -32.76 -14.68 3.66
CA VAL A 244 -31.98 -15.50 2.74
C VAL A 244 -32.11 -14.91 1.35
N PHE A 245 -30.99 -14.49 0.77
CA PHE A 245 -30.86 -14.02 -0.60
C PHE A 245 -30.21 -15.11 -1.44
N PHE A 246 -30.70 -15.38 -2.64
CA PHE A 246 -30.11 -16.39 -3.50
C PHE A 246 -30.35 -16.12 -4.98
N LEU A 247 -29.43 -16.62 -5.80
CA LEU A 247 -29.50 -16.55 -7.26
C LEU A 247 -29.87 -17.93 -7.81
N LYS A 248 -30.98 -18.00 -8.54
CA LYS A 248 -31.43 -19.21 -9.22
C LYS A 248 -32.01 -18.85 -10.58
N ASP A 249 -31.62 -19.58 -11.63
CA ASP A 249 -32.10 -19.35 -13.00
C ASP A 249 -31.96 -17.89 -13.43
N ASP A 250 -30.81 -17.27 -13.14
CA ASP A 250 -30.47 -15.86 -13.36
C ASP A 250 -31.42 -14.83 -12.70
N LYS A 251 -32.21 -15.26 -11.72
CA LYS A 251 -33.11 -14.41 -10.95
C LYS A 251 -32.69 -14.34 -9.49
N TRP A 252 -32.46 -13.13 -9.01
CA TRP A 252 -32.28 -12.88 -7.59
C TRP A 252 -33.61 -12.96 -6.87
N GLN A 253 -33.65 -13.80 -5.84
CA GLN A 253 -34.81 -14.00 -4.99
C GLN A 253 -34.43 -13.88 -3.52
N TYR A 254 -35.42 -13.58 -2.68
CA TYR A 254 -35.22 -13.61 -1.24
C TYR A 254 -36.47 -14.03 -0.47
N PHE A 255 -36.26 -14.52 0.74
CA PHE A 255 -37.32 -14.74 1.72
C PHE A 255 -36.83 -14.44 3.13
N TYR A 256 -37.78 -14.12 4.02
CA TYR A 256 -37.51 -13.97 5.45
C TYR A 256 -37.49 -15.32 6.14
N THR A 257 -36.65 -15.45 7.16
CA THR A 257 -36.57 -16.67 7.97
C THR A 257 -36.43 -16.34 9.45
N ASP A 258 -37.04 -17.17 10.28
CA ASP A 258 -36.94 -17.09 11.75
C ASP A 258 -35.99 -18.16 12.31
N ILE A 259 -35.38 -18.96 11.42
CA ILE A 259 -34.44 -20.01 11.80
C ILE A 259 -33.15 -19.36 12.29
N GLU A 260 -32.65 -19.81 13.44
CA GLU A 260 -31.36 -19.37 13.95
C GLU A 260 -30.24 -19.74 12.97
N SER A 261 -29.34 -18.79 12.69
CA SER A 261 -28.21 -19.03 11.77
C SER A 261 -27.37 -20.27 12.10
N ALA A 262 -27.30 -20.66 13.38
CA ALA A 262 -26.57 -21.85 13.82
C ALA A 262 -27.19 -23.15 13.30
N SER A 263 -28.51 -23.17 13.07
CA SER A 263 -29.25 -24.29 12.50
C SER A 263 -29.00 -24.51 11.00
N PHE A 264 -28.44 -23.51 10.31
CA PHE A 264 -28.00 -23.64 8.91
C PHE A 264 -26.55 -24.17 8.77
N GLY A 265 -25.87 -24.46 9.89
CA GLY A 265 -24.50 -25.01 9.92
C GLY A 265 -23.38 -23.96 9.77
N LYS A 266 -22.13 -24.37 10.01
CA LYS A 266 -20.94 -23.51 9.79
C LYS A 266 -20.69 -23.17 8.32
N ASP A 267 -21.32 -23.90 7.39
CA ASP A 267 -21.31 -23.67 5.94
C ASP A 267 -22.33 -22.60 5.50
N THR A 268 -22.55 -21.60 6.35
CA THR A 268 -23.61 -20.56 6.20
C THR A 268 -23.28 -19.50 5.16
N LEU A 269 -22.11 -19.57 4.53
CA LEU A 269 -21.71 -18.71 3.41
C LEU A 269 -21.25 -19.57 2.25
N LYS A 270 -22.07 -19.69 1.21
CA LYS A 270 -21.54 -19.89 -0.15
C LYS A 270 -21.28 -18.53 -0.76
N THR A 271 -20.51 -17.70 -0.05
CA THR A 271 -20.25 -16.31 -0.41
C THR A 271 -18.88 -15.90 0.05
N GLN A 272 -18.06 -15.39 -0.88
CA GLN A 272 -17.46 -14.05 -0.85
C GLN A 272 -16.37 -14.10 -1.93
N TYR A 273 -16.74 -13.72 -3.16
CA TYR A 273 -15.98 -13.89 -4.40
C TYR A 273 -15.68 -15.36 -4.76
N ASN A 274 -16.25 -15.88 -5.85
CA ASN A 274 -15.72 -17.10 -6.48
C ASN A 274 -14.42 -16.84 -7.24
N TYR A 275 -13.88 -15.62 -7.12
CA TYR A 275 -12.68 -15.23 -7.82
C TYR A 275 -11.49 -15.30 -6.89
N PRO A 276 -10.46 -16.04 -7.29
CA PRO A 276 -9.21 -16.02 -6.55
C PRO A 276 -8.57 -14.63 -6.55
N GLU A 277 -7.85 -14.31 -5.47
CA GLU A 277 -7.01 -13.10 -5.40
C GLU A 277 -5.84 -13.21 -6.41
N LEU A 278 -5.53 -12.13 -7.15
CA LEU A 278 -4.60 -12.16 -8.29
C LEU A 278 -3.15 -12.51 -7.93
N PHE A 279 -2.65 -12.06 -6.79
CA PHE A 279 -1.30 -12.31 -6.29
C PHE A 279 -1.23 -13.55 -5.38
N ASP A 280 -2.31 -14.30 -5.17
CA ASP A 280 -2.27 -15.59 -4.45
C ASP A 280 -1.53 -16.65 -5.29
N GLU A 281 -0.27 -16.86 -4.94
CA GLU A 281 0.66 -17.80 -5.55
C GLU A 281 0.18 -19.26 -5.48
N LYS A 282 -0.65 -19.62 -4.49
CA LYS A 282 -1.10 -21.02 -4.25
C LYS A 282 -1.98 -21.57 -5.37
N ARG A 283 -2.45 -20.71 -6.26
CA ARG A 283 -3.36 -21.04 -7.37
C ARG A 283 -2.63 -21.57 -8.60
N PHE A 284 -1.31 -21.41 -8.62
CA PHE A 284 -0.51 -21.78 -9.77
C PHE A 284 0.02 -23.21 -9.61
N PRO A 285 -0.21 -24.08 -10.60
CA PRO A 285 0.29 -25.46 -10.55
C PRO A 285 1.80 -25.55 -10.78
N LYS A 286 2.39 -24.54 -11.42
CA LYS A 286 3.83 -24.48 -11.73
C LYS A 286 4.45 -23.31 -10.99
N GLN A 287 5.47 -23.65 -10.21
CA GLN A 287 6.37 -22.71 -9.56
C GLN A 287 7.78 -23.00 -10.04
N GLU A 288 8.47 -21.97 -10.50
CA GLU A 288 9.88 -22.02 -10.87
C GLU A 288 10.67 -21.03 -10.02
N LYS A 289 11.82 -21.47 -9.51
CA LYS A 289 12.77 -20.65 -8.80
C LYS A 289 13.98 -20.45 -9.70
N SER A 290 14.35 -19.20 -9.99
CA SER A 290 15.51 -18.91 -10.84
C SER A 290 16.32 -17.71 -10.35
N LEU A 291 17.58 -17.67 -10.74
CA LEU A 291 18.45 -16.49 -10.65
C LEU A 291 18.42 -15.66 -11.94
N THR A 292 17.85 -16.19 -13.03
CA THR A 292 17.54 -15.42 -14.24
C THR A 292 16.24 -14.63 -14.05
N ARG A 293 16.26 -13.39 -14.54
CA ARG A 293 15.25 -12.37 -14.24
C ARG A 293 14.66 -11.83 -15.53
N ASN A 294 13.34 -11.87 -15.67
CA ASN A 294 12.67 -11.45 -16.89
C ASN A 294 12.39 -9.95 -16.83
N TYR A 295 11.36 -9.57 -16.08
CA TYR A 295 10.86 -8.20 -16.00
C TYR A 295 11.46 -7.46 -14.79
N ILE A 296 11.53 -8.08 -13.61
CA ILE A 296 12.00 -7.43 -12.39
C ILE A 296 13.50 -7.63 -12.25
N ARG A 297 14.30 -6.58 -12.49
CA ARG A 297 15.76 -6.67 -12.45
C ARG A 297 16.36 -5.80 -11.34
N PRO A 298 16.68 -6.37 -10.16
CA PRO A 298 17.40 -5.67 -9.11
C PRO A 298 18.80 -5.28 -9.62
N GLN A 299 19.18 -4.02 -9.40
CA GLN A 299 20.43 -3.46 -9.88
C GLN A 299 21.41 -3.24 -8.74
N TYR A 300 20.93 -2.57 -7.69
CA TYR A 300 21.79 -2.10 -6.61
C TYR A 300 21.02 -2.07 -5.30
N VAL A 301 21.74 -2.30 -4.21
CA VAL A 301 21.20 -2.13 -2.86
C VAL A 301 22.08 -1.21 -2.06
N GLN A 302 21.43 -0.29 -1.34
CA GLN A 302 22.09 0.63 -0.44
C GLN A 302 21.51 0.49 0.95
N THR A 303 22.37 0.24 1.93
CA THR A 303 21.97 0.08 3.33
C THR A 303 22.63 1.17 4.17
N TYR A 304 21.85 1.86 4.97
CA TYR A 304 22.33 2.83 5.95
C TYR A 304 21.52 2.72 7.24
N ARG A 305 22.01 3.35 8.30
CA ARG A 305 21.35 3.39 9.61
C ARG A 305 20.74 4.77 9.83
N ASP A 306 19.43 4.89 9.88
CA ASP A 306 18.75 6.12 10.29
C ASP A 306 18.32 6.06 11.77
N ASN A 307 17.53 7.04 12.21
CA ASN A 307 17.06 7.12 13.59
C ASN A 307 16.05 6.00 13.92
N PHE A 308 15.48 5.34 12.91
CA PHE A 308 14.52 4.23 13.03
C PHE A 308 15.17 2.84 12.92
N GLY A 309 16.47 2.77 12.64
CA GLY A 309 17.23 1.53 12.56
C GLY A 309 17.98 1.40 11.24
N TYR A 310 18.03 0.18 10.69
CA TYR A 310 18.63 -0.04 9.37
C TYR A 310 17.57 0.13 8.28
N THR A 311 17.84 1.07 7.38
CA THR A 311 17.07 1.25 6.16
C THR A 311 17.89 0.76 4.98
N THR A 312 17.24 -0.05 4.16
CA THR A 312 17.79 -0.55 2.91
C THR A 312 16.90 -0.07 1.77
N ILE A 313 17.51 0.51 0.74
CA ILE A 313 16.88 0.90 -0.51
C ILE A 313 17.33 -0.05 -1.61
N LEU A 314 16.36 -0.65 -2.31
CA LEU A 314 16.58 -1.43 -3.52
C LEU A 314 16.34 -0.53 -4.73
N TYR A 315 17.34 -0.49 -5.62
CA TYR A 315 17.25 0.10 -6.94
C TYR A 315 17.07 -1.03 -7.96
N TYR A 316 16.01 -0.96 -8.76
CA TYR A 316 15.61 -2.03 -9.65
C TYR A 316 15.02 -1.48 -10.94
N HIS A 317 14.98 -2.32 -11.96
CA HIS A 317 14.29 -2.05 -13.21
C HIS A 317 13.02 -2.87 -13.31
N ILE A 318 12.01 -2.28 -13.94
CA ILE A 318 10.94 -3.02 -14.59
C ILE A 318 11.20 -2.95 -16.10
N VAL A 319 11.72 -4.04 -16.65
CA VAL A 319 12.13 -4.12 -18.07
C VAL A 319 10.98 -4.65 -18.91
N LYS A 320 10.51 -3.86 -19.87
CA LYS A 320 9.54 -4.24 -20.90
C LYS A 320 10.20 -4.24 -22.29
N PRO A 321 9.59 -4.82 -23.34
CA PRO A 321 10.19 -4.90 -24.66
C PRO A 321 10.63 -3.54 -25.26
N SER A 322 9.90 -2.47 -24.97
CA SER A 322 10.13 -1.12 -25.52
C SER A 322 10.50 -0.07 -24.47
N LEU A 323 10.55 -0.43 -23.19
CA LEU A 323 10.66 0.53 -22.08
C LEU A 323 11.33 -0.09 -20.85
N THR A 324 12.03 0.70 -20.02
CA THR A 324 12.68 0.18 -18.81
C THR A 324 12.62 1.17 -17.67
N TYR A 325 11.63 1.02 -16.79
CA TYR A 325 11.44 1.92 -15.65
C TYR A 325 12.55 1.77 -14.61
N HIS A 326 13.18 2.89 -14.25
CA HIS A 326 14.21 2.97 -13.20
C HIS A 326 13.61 3.35 -11.85
N LEU A 327 13.41 2.36 -10.98
CA LEU A 327 12.63 2.50 -9.75
C LEU A 327 13.44 2.17 -8.50
N LYS A 328 13.14 2.87 -7.40
CA LYS A 328 13.65 2.55 -6.08
C LYS A 328 12.50 2.33 -5.10
N THR A 329 12.78 1.53 -4.08
CA THR A 329 11.84 1.26 -2.99
C THR A 329 12.63 0.87 -1.75
N ARG A 330 12.07 1.10 -0.55
CA ARG A 330 12.56 0.44 0.67
C ARG A 330 12.58 -1.08 0.45
N PHE A 331 13.48 -1.82 1.10
CA PHE A 331 13.59 -3.27 0.91
C PHE A 331 14.07 -3.97 2.17
N LYS A 332 13.20 -4.72 2.85
CA LYS A 332 13.50 -5.21 4.21
C LYS A 332 14.48 -6.39 4.26
N THR A 333 14.68 -7.12 3.17
CA THR A 333 15.22 -8.48 3.22
C THR A 333 16.73 -8.58 2.94
N VAL A 334 17.35 -7.56 2.35
CA VAL A 334 18.76 -7.61 1.88
C VAL A 334 19.56 -6.48 2.48
N LYS A 335 20.82 -6.75 2.83
CA LYS A 335 21.73 -5.76 3.40
C LYS A 335 22.99 -5.52 2.58
N SER A 336 23.29 -6.36 1.60
CA SER A 336 24.49 -6.27 0.78
C SER A 336 24.27 -6.63 -0.71
N GLN A 337 25.16 -6.15 -1.58
CA GLN A 337 25.10 -6.47 -3.01
C GLN A 337 25.33 -7.97 -3.29
N GLU A 338 26.09 -8.65 -2.43
CA GLU A 338 26.32 -10.09 -2.53
C GLU A 338 25.05 -10.88 -2.22
N GLU A 339 24.35 -10.52 -1.14
CA GLU A 339 23.02 -11.07 -0.81
C GLU A 339 21.99 -10.79 -1.91
N LEU A 340 22.01 -9.58 -2.50
CA LEU A 340 21.10 -9.24 -3.59
C LEU A 340 21.27 -10.18 -4.79
N ARG A 341 22.52 -10.53 -5.11
CA ARG A 341 22.84 -11.41 -6.24
C ARG A 341 22.38 -12.85 -6.02
N SER A 342 22.39 -13.33 -4.77
CA SER A 342 21.98 -14.69 -4.43
C SER A 342 20.47 -14.85 -4.23
N LEU A 343 19.72 -13.74 -4.12
CA LEU A 343 18.28 -13.81 -4.01
C LEU A 343 17.62 -14.31 -5.31
N PRO A 344 16.76 -15.35 -5.20
CA PRO A 344 16.02 -15.89 -6.32
C PRO A 344 14.83 -14.99 -6.68
N THR A 345 14.42 -15.08 -7.94
CA THR A 345 13.12 -14.69 -8.43
C THR A 345 12.24 -15.94 -8.54
N TYR A 346 10.97 -15.82 -8.18
CA TYR A 346 9.99 -16.87 -8.31
C TYR A 346 9.02 -16.56 -9.44
N TYR A 347 8.70 -17.57 -10.22
CA TYR A 347 7.74 -17.49 -11.31
C TYR A 347 6.58 -18.45 -11.05
N PHE A 348 5.37 -17.93 -11.08
CA PHE A 348 4.14 -18.70 -10.95
C PHE A 348 3.39 -18.58 -12.27
N LYS A 349 3.08 -19.71 -12.91
CA LYS A 349 2.52 -19.70 -14.26
C LYS A 349 1.47 -20.77 -14.49
N ASN A 350 0.43 -20.39 -15.23
CA ASN A 350 -0.52 -21.30 -15.85
C ASN A 350 -0.65 -20.94 -17.35
N ASP A 351 -1.67 -21.44 -18.04
CA ASP A 351 -1.84 -21.21 -19.49
C ASP A 351 -2.26 -19.77 -19.85
N THR A 352 -2.69 -18.97 -18.86
CA THR A 352 -3.29 -17.64 -19.07
C THR A 352 -2.60 -16.53 -18.29
N GLU A 353 -1.96 -16.85 -17.19
CA GLU A 353 -1.44 -15.94 -16.17
C GLU A 353 0.02 -16.22 -15.85
N THR A 354 0.76 -15.17 -15.51
CA THR A 354 2.11 -15.29 -14.96
C THR A 354 2.34 -14.24 -13.88
N ILE A 355 2.90 -14.64 -12.75
CA ILE A 355 3.44 -13.77 -11.70
C ILE A 355 4.95 -13.95 -11.63
N GLU A 356 5.68 -12.85 -11.70
CA GLU A 356 7.10 -12.79 -11.35
C GLU A 356 7.25 -12.09 -9.99
N THR A 357 7.85 -12.76 -9.00
CA THR A 357 8.04 -12.22 -7.64
C THR A 357 9.54 -12.15 -7.31
N PHE A 358 10.00 -10.97 -6.89
CA PHE A 358 11.33 -10.75 -6.31
C PHE A 358 11.21 -10.04 -4.96
N GLY A 359 11.47 -10.77 -3.87
CA GLY A 359 11.20 -10.28 -2.52
C GLY A 359 9.71 -9.97 -2.35
N TRP A 360 9.38 -8.72 -2.05
CA TRP A 360 8.01 -8.22 -1.90
C TRP A 360 7.49 -7.43 -3.12
N ILE A 361 8.20 -7.52 -4.24
CA ILE A 361 7.80 -6.94 -5.53
C ILE A 361 7.24 -8.06 -6.38
N SER A 362 6.01 -7.92 -6.86
CA SER A 362 5.34 -8.89 -7.72
C SER A 362 4.78 -8.22 -8.97
N LEU A 363 5.04 -8.80 -10.15
CA LEU A 363 4.48 -8.34 -11.42
C LEU A 363 3.54 -9.40 -11.97
N TYR A 364 2.26 -9.07 -12.05
CA TYR A 364 1.20 -9.91 -12.59
C TYR A 364 0.92 -9.57 -14.05
N SER A 365 0.75 -10.62 -14.86
CA SER A 365 0.38 -10.54 -16.27
C SER A 365 -0.67 -11.58 -16.63
N HIS A 366 -1.58 -11.21 -17.53
CA HIS A 366 -2.60 -12.11 -18.07
C HIS A 366 -2.70 -11.91 -19.57
N LYS A 367 -2.87 -12.99 -20.34
CA LYS A 367 -2.91 -12.98 -21.83
C LYS A 367 -3.99 -12.09 -22.47
N HIS A 368 -4.93 -11.58 -21.67
CA HIS A 368 -6.05 -10.75 -22.11
C HIS A 368 -5.92 -9.30 -21.68
N LEU A 369 -4.94 -8.97 -20.83
CA LEU A 369 -4.69 -7.59 -20.39
C LEU A 369 -3.60 -6.97 -21.27
N GLN A 370 -3.83 -5.74 -21.74
CA GLN A 370 -2.82 -4.94 -22.44
C GLN A 370 -1.90 -4.15 -21.49
N TYR A 371 -1.97 -4.47 -20.19
CA TYR A 371 -1.15 -3.91 -19.14
C TYR A 371 -0.78 -5.01 -18.13
N GLN A 372 0.14 -4.69 -17.25
CA GLN A 372 0.53 -5.52 -16.11
C GLN A 372 0.19 -4.81 -14.80
N LEU A 373 0.03 -5.59 -13.73
CA LEU A 373 -0.13 -5.06 -12.38
C LEU A 373 1.17 -5.28 -11.61
N LEU A 374 1.76 -4.21 -11.11
CA LEU A 374 2.91 -4.25 -10.22
C LEU A 374 2.43 -4.07 -8.79
N ARG A 375 2.81 -4.97 -7.89
CA ARG A 375 2.57 -4.87 -6.46
C ARG A 375 3.88 -4.70 -5.73
N ILE A 376 3.96 -3.68 -4.88
CA ILE A 376 5.10 -3.42 -3.99
C ILE A 376 4.55 -3.37 -2.57
N GLY A 377 4.80 -4.41 -1.79
CA GLY A 377 4.14 -4.57 -0.48
C GLY A 377 2.60 -4.59 -0.63
N ASN A 378 1.93 -3.58 -0.06
CA ASN A 378 0.47 -3.46 -0.10
C ASN A 378 -0.06 -2.56 -1.22
N GLN A 379 0.81 -1.82 -1.91
CA GLN A 379 0.42 -0.91 -2.98
C GLN A 379 0.39 -1.64 -4.32
N THR A 380 -0.60 -1.31 -5.15
CA THR A 380 -0.76 -1.90 -6.49
C THR A 380 -0.79 -0.80 -7.55
N TYR A 381 -0.01 -1.00 -8.59
CA TYR A 381 0.21 -0.08 -9.69
C TYR A 381 -0.16 -0.75 -11.00
N ARG A 382 -0.66 0.04 -11.94
CA ARG A 382 -0.88 -0.38 -13.32
C ARG A 382 0.26 0.10 -14.20
N ILE A 383 0.82 -0.80 -15.00
CA ILE A 383 1.91 -0.50 -15.92
C ILE A 383 1.50 -0.88 -17.34
N GLY A 384 1.37 0.12 -18.22
CA GLY A 384 1.11 -0.10 -19.65
C GLY A 384 2.22 -0.93 -20.30
N ASN A 385 1.87 -1.77 -21.28
CA ASN A 385 2.82 -2.67 -21.94
C ASN A 385 3.75 -1.98 -22.93
#